data_AF-A0A2M8NF60-F1
#
_entry.id   AF-A0A2M8NF60-F1
#
_cell.length_a   1.000
_cell.length_b   1.000
_cell.length_c   1.000
_cell.angle_alpha   90.00
_cell.angle_beta   90.00
_cell.angle_gamma   90.00
#
_symmetry.space_group_name_H-M   'P 1'
#
loop_
_entity.id
_entity.type
_entity.pdbx_description
1 polymer ?
#
loop_
_entity_poly.entity_id
_entity_poly.type
_entity_poly.pdbx_seq_one_letter_code
_entity_poly.pdbx_strand_id
1 'polypeptide(L)'
;MLITAKRGISMTAEMNGSLPVVGAALEVASLPRYIDWLVEKQRDLELQDPCRDGVLDGDFKAIAREGYALLNRHGYSGRLGVHAAYSGLDLSSSDPLILEVIGKRHRQS
;
A
#
# COMPACT_ATOMS: atom_id res chain seq x y z
N MET A 1 18.50 -20.65 54.36
CA MET A 1 19.08 -19.82 53.30
C MET A 1 19.81 -20.72 52.32
N LEU A 2 19.13 -21.15 51.25
CA LEU A 2 19.73 -21.41 49.95
C LEU A 2 18.58 -21.39 48.93
N ILE A 3 18.76 -20.58 47.92
CA ILE A 3 17.82 -20.25 46.85
C ILE A 3 18.01 -21.27 45.73
N THR A 4 16.92 -21.83 45.19
CA THR A 4 16.79 -22.09 43.74
C THR A 4 15.34 -22.42 43.41
N ALA A 5 14.59 -21.43 42.93
CA ALA A 5 13.32 -21.65 42.25
C ALA A 5 13.62 -22.07 40.80
N LYS A 6 13.48 -23.35 40.49
CA LYS A 6 13.36 -23.85 39.11
C LYS A 6 11.89 -24.07 38.82
N ARG A 7 11.33 -23.23 37.96
CA ARG A 7 10.49 -23.57 36.80
C ARG A 7 9.94 -22.26 36.25
N GLY A 8 10.73 -21.66 35.36
CA GLY A 8 10.19 -20.68 34.41
C GLY A 8 9.11 -21.38 33.60
N ILE A 9 7.91 -20.81 33.62
CA ILE A 9 6.80 -21.19 32.76
C ILE A 9 7.27 -20.94 31.32
N SER A 10 7.54 -22.03 30.60
CA SER A 10 7.76 -22.00 29.15
C SER A 10 6.40 -21.73 28.50
N MET A 11 6.11 -20.46 28.22
CA MET A 11 5.09 -20.09 27.25
C MET A 11 5.68 -20.26 25.85
N THR A 12 5.81 -21.50 25.40
CA THR A 12 5.90 -21.78 23.97
C THR A 12 4.48 -21.70 23.45
N ALA A 13 4.07 -20.49 23.04
CA ALA A 13 2.87 -20.34 22.25
C ALA A 13 3.14 -20.98 20.89
N GLU A 14 2.73 -22.24 20.72
CA GLU A 14 2.49 -22.80 19.40
C GLU A 14 1.34 -22.04 18.75
N MET A 15 1.67 -20.92 18.10
CA MET A 15 0.80 -20.30 17.11
C MET A 15 0.91 -21.11 15.82
N ASN A 16 0.10 -22.18 15.72
CA ASN A 16 -0.03 -23.06 14.55
C ASN A 16 -0.69 -22.38 13.32
N GLY A 17 -0.29 -21.14 13.00
CA GLY A 17 -0.68 -20.45 11.79
C GLY A 17 0.53 -19.75 11.17
N SER A 18 0.74 -19.93 9.87
CA SER A 18 1.69 -19.09 9.13
C SER A 18 1.33 -17.62 9.35
N LEU A 19 2.34 -16.78 9.66
CA LEU A 19 2.13 -15.34 9.82
C LEU A 19 1.43 -14.75 8.57
N PRO A 20 0.53 -13.76 8.77
CA PRO A 20 -0.14 -13.12 7.64
C PRO A 20 0.88 -12.47 6.70
N VAL A 21 0.58 -12.53 5.40
CA VAL A 21 1.36 -11.84 4.38
C VAL A 21 0.99 -10.36 4.40
N VAL A 22 1.96 -9.50 4.72
CA VAL A 22 1.77 -8.04 4.71
C VAL A 22 1.96 -7.51 3.28
N GLY A 23 1.08 -6.59 2.87
CA GLY A 23 1.14 -5.84 1.62
C GLY A 23 2.15 -4.70 1.63
N ALA A 24 2.10 -3.85 0.61
CA ALA A 24 2.98 -2.69 0.46
C ALA A 24 2.24 -1.47 -0.07
N ALA A 25 2.58 -0.29 0.46
CA ALA A 25 2.21 1.01 -0.07
C ALA A 25 3.45 1.60 -0.73
N LEU A 26 3.45 1.71 -2.06
CA LEU A 26 4.62 2.12 -2.85
C LEU A 26 4.25 3.11 -3.94
N GLU A 27 5.21 3.91 -4.36
CA GLU A 27 5.14 4.65 -5.63
C GLU A 27 5.58 3.74 -6.78
N VAL A 28 5.11 4.02 -8.00
CA VAL A 28 5.53 3.29 -9.22
C VAL A 28 7.06 3.29 -9.36
N ALA A 29 7.71 4.41 -9.06
CA ALA A 29 9.18 4.54 -9.13
C ALA A 29 9.93 3.59 -8.17
N SER A 30 9.27 3.11 -7.11
CA SER A 30 9.85 2.15 -6.16
C SER A 30 9.67 0.69 -6.59
N LEU A 31 8.75 0.40 -7.52
CA LEU A 31 8.45 -0.97 -7.92
C LEU A 31 9.66 -1.76 -8.41
N PRO A 32 10.58 -1.23 -9.24
CA PRO A 32 11.75 -2.00 -9.70
C PRO A 32 12.60 -2.58 -8.57
N ARG A 33 12.61 -1.91 -7.40
CA ARG A 33 13.36 -2.36 -6.22
C ARG A 33 12.67 -3.51 -5.47
N TYR A 34 11.33 -3.56 -5.51
CA TYR A 34 10.53 -4.46 -4.67
C TYR A 34 9.72 -5.49 -5.45
N ILE A 35 9.75 -5.47 -6.79
CA ILE A 35 8.87 -6.27 -7.64
C ILE A 35 8.97 -7.77 -7.38
N ASP A 36 10.18 -8.30 -7.19
CA ASP A 36 10.37 -9.72 -6.91
C ASP A 36 9.80 -10.11 -5.55
N TRP A 37 9.96 -9.26 -4.54
CA TRP A 37 9.41 -9.46 -3.19
C TRP A 37 7.87 -9.34 -3.14
N LEU A 38 7.29 -8.51 -4.02
CA LEU A 38 5.84 -8.42 -4.20
C LEU A 38 5.29 -9.71 -4.83
N VAL A 39 5.92 -10.16 -5.92
CA VAL A 39 5.49 -11.33 -6.69
C VAL A 39 5.68 -12.64 -5.93
N GLU A 40 6.74 -12.78 -5.13
CA GLU A 40 7.04 -13.97 -4.31
C GLU A 40 5.80 -14.47 -3.53
N LYS A 41 4.98 -13.55 -3.02
CA LYS A 41 3.78 -13.86 -2.23
C LYS A 41 2.50 -13.23 -2.76
N GLN A 42 2.54 -12.65 -3.96
CA GLN A 42 1.42 -11.90 -4.54
C GLN A 42 0.83 -10.90 -3.54
N ARG A 43 1.73 -10.15 -2.89
CA ARG A 43 1.40 -9.24 -1.80
C ARG A 43 0.48 -8.15 -2.29
N ASP A 44 -0.54 -7.80 -1.52
CA ASP A 44 -1.38 -6.66 -1.85
C ASP A 44 -0.53 -5.39 -2.00
N LEU A 45 -0.82 -4.61 -3.04
CA LEU A 45 -0.10 -3.40 -3.39
C LEU A 45 -1.07 -2.23 -3.44
N GLU A 46 -0.73 -1.13 -2.77
CA GLU A 46 -1.38 0.16 -2.93
C GLU A 46 -0.40 1.14 -3.60
N LEU A 47 -0.79 1.69 -4.76
CA LEU A 47 -0.01 2.72 -5.44
C LEU A 47 -0.29 4.10 -4.84
N GLN A 48 0.76 4.79 -4.42
CA GLN A 48 0.67 6.05 -3.69
C GLN A 48 0.77 7.30 -4.59
N ASP A 49 1.16 7.15 -5.85
CA ASP A 49 1.48 8.27 -6.76
C ASP A 49 0.39 9.36 -6.85
N PRO A 50 -0.92 9.08 -6.86
CA PRO A 50 -1.94 10.12 -6.98
C PRO A 50 -1.95 11.15 -5.84
N CYS A 51 -1.40 10.84 -4.67
CA CYS A 51 -1.34 11.78 -3.56
C CYS A 51 -0.12 12.70 -3.59
N ARG A 52 0.78 12.51 -4.57
CA ARG A 52 1.98 13.34 -4.74
C ARG A 52 1.66 14.59 -5.56
N ASP A 53 2.18 15.70 -5.08
CA ASP A 53 2.02 17.01 -5.70
C ASP A 53 2.45 16.98 -7.18
N GLY A 54 1.60 17.51 -8.05
CA GLY A 54 1.88 17.63 -9.48
C GLY A 54 1.75 16.33 -10.29
N VAL A 55 1.59 15.16 -9.67
CA VAL A 55 1.42 13.90 -10.41
C VAL A 55 0.14 13.93 -11.25
N LEU A 56 -1.00 14.21 -10.63
CA LEU A 56 -2.30 14.25 -11.31
C LEU A 56 -2.47 15.44 -12.25
N ASP A 57 -1.66 16.47 -12.07
CA ASP A 57 -1.62 17.65 -12.93
C ASP A 57 -0.65 17.46 -14.12
N GLY A 58 0.14 16.37 -14.12
CA GLY A 58 1.05 15.97 -15.19
C GLY A 58 0.57 14.74 -15.97
N ASP A 59 1.49 14.03 -16.64
CA ASP A 59 1.20 12.79 -17.39
C ASP A 59 1.15 11.55 -16.48
N PHE A 60 0.23 11.55 -15.52
CA PHE A 60 0.02 10.39 -14.63
C PHE A 60 -0.35 9.12 -15.40
N LYS A 61 -0.92 9.25 -16.60
CA LYS A 61 -1.23 8.10 -17.47
C LYS A 61 0.02 7.39 -17.96
N ALA A 62 1.14 8.09 -18.17
CA ALA A 62 2.42 7.44 -18.44
C ALA A 62 2.91 6.63 -17.24
N ILE A 63 2.88 7.22 -16.05
CA ILE A 63 3.29 6.56 -14.80
C ILE A 63 2.45 5.29 -14.56
N ALA A 64 1.13 5.38 -14.70
CA ALA A 64 0.24 4.24 -14.54
C ALA A 64 0.51 3.12 -15.56
N ARG A 65 0.76 3.48 -16.84
CA ARG A 65 1.11 2.50 -17.89
C ARG A 65 2.43 1.80 -17.58
N GLU A 66 3.44 2.53 -17.13
CA GLU A 66 4.74 1.99 -16.75
C GLU A 66 4.60 1.00 -15.59
N GLY A 67 3.93 1.40 -14.51
CA GLY A 67 3.68 0.55 -13.35
C GLY A 67 2.92 -0.73 -13.73
N TYR A 68 1.84 -0.59 -14.50
CA TYR A 68 1.06 -1.73 -14.97
C TYR A 68 1.86 -2.69 -15.85
N ALA A 69 2.67 -2.15 -16.78
CA ALA A 69 3.53 -2.96 -17.64
C ALA A 69 4.60 -3.73 -16.85
N LEU A 70 5.18 -3.11 -15.82
CA LEU A 70 6.16 -3.76 -14.94
C LEU A 70 5.51 -4.88 -14.13
N LEU A 71 4.37 -4.61 -13.48
CA LEU A 71 3.61 -5.60 -12.72
C LEU A 71 3.24 -6.81 -13.58
N ASN A 72 2.71 -6.58 -14.78
CA ASN A 72 2.36 -7.65 -15.71
C ASN A 72 3.58 -8.46 -16.16
N ARG A 73 4.69 -7.81 -16.50
CA ARG A 73 5.90 -8.49 -16.96
C ARG A 73 6.45 -9.46 -15.90
N HIS A 74 6.31 -9.12 -14.63
CA HIS A 74 6.76 -9.96 -13.51
C HIS A 74 5.67 -10.93 -13.02
N GLY A 75 4.50 -10.98 -13.65
CA GLY A 75 3.43 -11.91 -13.28
C GLY A 75 2.78 -11.58 -11.94
N TYR A 76 2.68 -10.30 -11.60
CA TYR A 76 1.92 -9.86 -10.43
C TYR A 76 0.41 -10.07 -10.64
N SER A 77 -0.23 -10.71 -9.66
CA SER A 77 -1.64 -11.06 -9.60
C SER A 77 -2.27 -10.76 -8.22
N GLY A 78 -1.54 -10.08 -7.32
CA GLY A 78 -2.06 -9.65 -6.02
C GLY A 78 -3.13 -8.56 -6.15
N ARG A 79 -3.81 -8.21 -5.05
CA ARG A 79 -4.80 -7.11 -5.09
C ARG A 79 -4.07 -5.78 -5.32
N LEU A 80 -4.60 -4.96 -6.22
CA LEU A 80 -4.04 -3.66 -6.55
C LEU A 80 -5.02 -2.58 -6.12
N GLY A 81 -4.58 -1.73 -5.20
CA GLY A 81 -5.26 -0.52 -4.77
C GLY A 81 -4.55 0.73 -5.27
N VAL A 82 -5.25 1.85 -5.21
CA VAL A 82 -4.74 3.18 -5.52
C VAL A 82 -5.09 4.08 -4.34
N HIS A 83 -4.08 4.76 -3.80
CA HIS A 83 -4.30 5.69 -2.72
C HIS A 83 -5.10 6.90 -3.21
N ALA A 84 -5.95 7.44 -2.33
CA ALA A 84 -6.77 8.59 -2.68
C ALA A 84 -5.93 9.81 -3.07
N ALA A 85 -6.34 10.49 -4.15
CA ALA A 85 -5.70 11.69 -4.67
C ALA A 85 -5.70 12.91 -3.72
N TYR A 86 -6.43 12.85 -2.62
CA TYR A 86 -6.70 14.00 -1.76
C TYR A 86 -6.03 13.83 -0.40
N SER A 87 -4.71 14.05 -0.35
CA SER A 87 -3.98 14.08 0.92
C SER A 87 -4.40 15.29 1.75
N GLY A 88 -4.89 15.04 2.96
CA GLY A 88 -5.30 16.10 3.89
C GLY A 88 -6.66 16.74 3.63
N LEU A 89 -7.48 16.21 2.70
CA LEU A 89 -8.88 16.63 2.54
C LEU A 89 -9.83 15.56 3.10
N ASP A 90 -10.84 16.01 3.82
CA ASP A 90 -11.86 15.14 4.41
C ASP A 90 -13.00 14.92 3.42
N LEU A 91 -13.15 13.68 2.92
CA LEU A 91 -14.25 13.28 2.03
C LEU A 91 -15.63 13.46 2.68
N SER A 92 -15.69 13.49 4.01
CA SER A 92 -16.92 13.71 4.78
C SER A 92 -17.21 15.20 5.06
N SER A 93 -16.43 16.13 4.48
CA SER A 93 -16.67 17.57 4.60
C SER A 93 -18.09 17.94 4.15
N SER A 94 -18.75 18.81 4.93
CA SER A 94 -20.06 19.36 4.58
C SER A 94 -19.99 20.67 3.79
N ASP A 95 -18.79 21.23 3.60
CA ASP A 95 -18.59 22.47 2.84
C ASP A 95 -18.67 22.18 1.32
N PRO A 96 -19.62 22.80 0.59
CA PRO A 96 -19.78 22.57 -0.84
C PRO A 96 -18.55 22.90 -1.69
N LEU A 97 -17.75 23.91 -1.32
CA LEU A 97 -16.54 24.28 -2.05
C LEU A 97 -15.44 23.23 -1.88
N ILE A 98 -15.32 22.68 -0.66
CA ILE A 98 -14.37 21.60 -0.37
C ILE A 98 -14.79 20.31 -1.10
N LEU A 99 -16.08 19.98 -1.09
CA LEU A 99 -16.61 18.84 -1.85
C LEU A 99 -16.37 18.98 -3.36
N GLU A 100 -16.41 20.20 -3.91
CA GLU A 100 -16.08 20.44 -5.32
C GLU A 100 -14.62 20.08 -5.63
N VAL A 101 -13.68 20.50 -4.78
CA VAL A 101 -12.24 20.19 -4.91
C VAL A 101 -11.99 18.69 -4.79
N ILE A 102 -12.56 18.05 -3.77
CA ILE A 102 -12.41 16.59 -3.56
C ILE A 102 -13.00 15.82 -4.73
N GLY A 103 -14.20 16.19 -5.20
CA GLY A 103 -14.83 15.56 -6.35
C GLY A 103 -14.02 15.71 -7.64
N LYS A 104 -13.38 16.86 -7.85
CA LYS A 104 -12.45 17.07 -8.97
C LYS A 104 -11.25 16.12 -8.89
N ARG A 105 -10.60 16.02 -7.73
CA ARG A 105 -9.44 15.13 -7.52
C ARG A 105 -9.81 13.65 -7.59
N HIS A 106 -10.93 13.24 -7.02
CA HIS A 106 -11.40 11.85 -7.04
C HIS A 106 -11.65 11.33 -8.47
N ARG A 107 -12.17 12.16 -9.38
CA ARG A 107 -12.39 11.78 -10.79
C ARG A 107 -11.09 11.60 -11.60
N GLN A 108 -9.95 12.03 -11.07
CA GLN A 108 -8.64 11.87 -11.69
C GLN A 108 -7.89 10.63 -11.17
N SER A 109 -8.40 9.98 -10.11
CA SER A 109 -7.81 8.78 -9.49
C SER A 109 -8.20 7.50 -10.23
#